data_AF-A0A963CXB0-F1
#
_entry.id   AF-A0A963CXB0-F1
#
_cell.length_a   1.000
_cell.length_b   1.000
_cell.length_c   1.000
_cell.angle_alpha   90.00
_cell.angle_beta   90.00
_cell.angle_gamma   90.00
#
_symmetry.space_group_name_H-M   'P 1'
#
loop_
_entity.id
_entity.type
_entity.pdbx_description
1 polymer ?
#
loop_
_entity_poly.entity_id
_entity_poly.type
_entity_poly.pdbx_seq_one_letter_code
_entity_poly.pdbx_strand_id
1 'polypeptide(L)'
;KASPDEALFVYARALQGPKMPLAAARMQVKDLPLTVLLDDSGAMMPSMKISNFEQVVVGARVSRSGGAITQSGDLKGEVAPVEVGADNVVEIVIDTVVP
;
A
#
# COMPACT_ATOMS: atom_id res chain seq x y z
N LYS A 1 10.12 -13.54 -9.03
CA LYS A 1 9.54 -14.18 -7.83
C LYS A 1 10.14 -13.49 -6.62
N ALA A 2 9.32 -13.14 -5.62
CA ALA A 2 9.77 -12.51 -4.38
C ALA A 2 10.40 -13.52 -3.43
N SER A 3 11.29 -13.06 -2.55
CA SER A 3 11.87 -13.86 -1.46
C SER A 3 11.07 -13.68 -0.16
N PRO A 4 10.93 -14.69 0.71
CA PRO A 4 10.08 -14.61 1.91
C PRO A 4 10.45 -13.48 2.88
N ASP A 5 11.72 -13.09 2.94
CA ASP A 5 12.21 -12.05 3.86
C ASP A 5 12.16 -10.62 3.27
N GLU A 6 11.80 -10.48 1.99
CA GLU A 6 11.64 -9.16 1.37
C GLU A 6 10.55 -8.36 2.07
N ALA A 7 10.75 -7.05 2.16
CA ALA A 7 9.81 -6.16 2.81
C ALA A 7 8.57 -5.98 1.92
N LEU A 8 7.40 -6.16 2.51
CA LEU A 8 6.10 -5.88 1.89
C LEU A 8 5.55 -4.58 2.47
N PHE A 9 5.27 -3.60 1.62
CA PHE A 9 4.64 -2.34 1.99
C PHE A 9 3.20 -2.33 1.48
N VAL A 10 2.24 -2.22 2.38
CA VAL A 10 0.81 -2.04 2.05
C VAL A 10 0.45 -0.59 2.34
N TYR A 11 -0.20 0.08 1.41
CA TYR A 11 -0.44 1.52 1.51
C TYR A 11 -1.76 1.96 0.89
N ALA A 12 -2.28 3.08 1.39
CA ALA A 12 -3.29 3.88 0.73
C ALA A 12 -2.68 5.23 0.37
N ARG A 13 -2.93 5.73 -0.85
CA ARG A 13 -2.54 7.07 -1.29
C ARG A 13 -3.70 7.78 -1.94
N ALA A 14 -3.66 9.10 -1.97
CA ALA A 14 -4.70 9.89 -2.63
C ALA A 14 -4.83 9.49 -4.12
N LEU A 15 -6.06 9.38 -4.61
CA LEU A 15 -6.34 9.11 -6.03
C LEU A 15 -5.77 10.21 -6.92
N GLN A 16 -5.89 11.46 -6.46
CA GLN A 16 -5.30 12.64 -7.04
C GLN A 16 -4.53 13.42 -5.96
N GLY A 17 -3.39 14.00 -6.33
CA GLY A 17 -2.56 14.78 -5.41
C GLY A 17 -1.18 14.15 -5.15
N PRO A 18 -0.58 14.40 -3.97
CA PRO A 18 0.79 13.98 -3.68
C PRO A 18 0.95 12.46 -3.70
N LYS A 19 2.09 11.97 -4.19
CA LYS A 19 2.41 10.53 -4.28
C LYS A 19 2.68 9.85 -2.93
N MET A 20 2.78 10.64 -1.85
CA MET A 20 2.99 10.12 -0.50
C MET A 20 1.74 9.36 -0.02
N PRO A 21 1.91 8.25 0.70
CA PRO A 21 0.78 7.50 1.24
C PRO A 21 0.10 8.27 2.39
N LEU A 22 -1.21 8.14 2.46
CA LEU A 22 -2.08 8.60 3.55
C LEU A 22 -2.03 7.64 4.74
N ALA A 23 -1.82 6.36 4.48
CA ALA A 23 -1.57 5.33 5.47
C ALA A 23 -0.64 4.28 4.87
N ALA A 24 0.28 3.74 5.67
CA ALA A 24 1.17 2.68 5.22
C ALA A 24 1.51 1.71 6.37
N ALA A 25 1.67 0.44 6.01
CA ALA A 25 2.08 -0.62 6.90
C ALA A 25 3.23 -1.42 6.26
N ARG A 26 4.16 -1.89 7.08
CA ARG A 26 5.30 -2.71 6.65
C ARG A 26 5.18 -4.12 7.25
N MET A 27 5.26 -5.12 6.38
CA MET A 27 5.18 -6.56 6.65
C MET A 27 6.32 -7.28 5.93
N GLN A 28 6.31 -8.61 5.93
CA GLN A 28 7.22 -9.44 5.12
C GLN A 28 6.44 -10.32 4.13
N VAL A 29 7.07 -10.69 3.01
CA VAL A 29 6.44 -11.54 1.99
C VAL A 29 6.00 -12.90 2.55
N LYS A 30 6.72 -13.45 3.53
CA LYS A 30 6.37 -14.70 4.21
C LYS A 30 5.04 -14.65 4.97
N ASP A 31 4.51 -13.46 5.25
CA ASP A 31 3.26 -13.30 5.96
C ASP A 31 2.04 -13.47 5.04
N LEU A 32 2.24 -13.58 3.72
CA LEU A 32 1.14 -13.78 2.75
C LEU A 32 0.55 -15.21 2.79
N PRO A 33 -0.77 -15.37 2.60
CA PRO A 33 -1.77 -14.29 2.48
C PRO A 33 -2.07 -13.65 3.85
N LEU A 34 -2.20 -12.32 3.89
CA LEU A 34 -2.58 -11.58 5.09
C LEU A 34 -3.65 -10.53 4.80
N THR A 35 -4.33 -10.10 5.86
CA THR A 35 -5.24 -8.95 5.85
C THR A 35 -4.59 -7.81 6.63
N VAL A 36 -4.61 -6.60 6.06
CA VAL A 36 -4.09 -5.38 6.69
C VAL A 36 -5.22 -4.39 6.84
N LEU A 37 -5.38 -3.85 8.05
CA LEU A 37 -6.23 -2.69 8.28
C LEU A 37 -5.46 -1.41 7.92
N LEU A 38 -6.00 -0.61 7.00
CA LEU A 38 -5.50 0.72 6.69
C LEU A 38 -6.48 1.74 7.27
N ASP A 39 -6.01 2.49 8.27
CA ASP A 39 -6.78 3.52 8.95
C ASP A 39 -5.90 4.76 9.22
N ASP A 40 -6.48 5.76 9.89
CA ASP A 40 -5.80 7.01 10.22
C ASP A 40 -4.61 6.84 11.20
N SER A 41 -4.49 5.70 11.89
CA SER A 41 -3.34 5.43 12.78
C SER A 41 -2.05 5.21 12.00
N GLY A 42 -2.18 4.78 10.74
CA GLY A 42 -1.07 4.64 9.79
C GLY A 42 -0.64 5.96 9.13
N ALA A 43 -1.28 7.08 9.46
CA ALA A 43 -0.99 8.37 8.84
C ALA A 43 0.33 8.97 9.33
N MET A 44 1.23 9.30 8.39
CA MET A 44 2.52 9.92 8.70
C MET A 44 2.40 11.41 9.08
N MET A 45 1.32 12.08 8.65
CA MET A 45 1.05 13.48 8.95
C MET A 45 -0.40 13.65 9.43
N PRO A 46 -0.66 14.38 10.54
CA PRO A 46 -2.02 14.53 11.07
C PRO A 46 -3.03 15.14 10.10
N SER A 47 -2.57 15.96 9.14
CA SER A 47 -3.41 16.61 8.14
C SER A 47 -3.70 15.74 6.90
N MET A 48 -2.96 14.64 6.71
CA MET A 48 -3.04 13.76 5.53
C MET A 48 -3.47 12.36 5.95
N LYS A 49 -4.74 12.24 6.30
CA LYS A 49 -5.39 11.02 6.78
C LYS A 49 -6.21 10.36 5.69
N ILE A 50 -6.42 9.04 5.77
CA ILE A 50 -7.25 8.32 4.80
C ILE A 50 -8.71 8.80 4.86
N SER A 51 -9.22 9.08 6.06
CA SER A 51 -10.58 9.57 6.31
C SER A 51 -10.90 10.94 5.70
N ASN A 52 -9.89 11.70 5.26
CA ASN A 52 -10.07 13.00 4.62
C ASN A 52 -10.37 12.91 3.12
N PHE A 53 -10.38 11.70 2.54
CA PHE A 53 -10.56 11.47 1.11
C PHE A 53 -11.75 10.56 0.87
N GLU A 54 -12.54 10.85 -0.16
CA GLU A 54 -13.64 9.98 -0.60
C GLU A 54 -13.10 8.71 -1.27
N GLN A 55 -12.09 8.89 -2.14
CA GLN A 55 -11.47 7.82 -2.91
C GLN A 55 -9.95 7.82 -2.80
N VAL A 56 -9.39 6.61 -2.79
CA VAL A 56 -7.94 6.38 -2.72
C VAL A 56 -7.49 5.33 -3.74
N VAL A 57 -6.18 5.23 -3.91
CA VAL A 57 -5.51 4.06 -4.47
C VAL A 57 -5.01 3.22 -3.31
N VAL A 58 -5.37 1.94 -3.29
CA VAL A 58 -4.80 0.98 -2.34
C VAL A 58 -3.82 0.09 -3.07
N GLY A 59 -2.63 -0.09 -2.51
CA GLY A 59 -1.58 -0.85 -3.15
C GLY A 59 -0.74 -1.66 -2.17
N ALA A 60 -0.09 -2.67 -2.73
CA ALA A 60 0.92 -3.47 -2.05
C ALA A 60 2.18 -3.52 -2.92
N ARG A 61 3.35 -3.32 -2.32
CA ARG A 61 4.65 -3.34 -2.99
C ARG A 61 5.66 -4.20 -2.24
N VAL A 62 6.26 -5.17 -2.92
CA VAL A 62 7.46 -5.87 -2.45
C VAL A 62 8.67 -5.03 -2.83
N SER A 63 9.43 -4.60 -1.82
CA SER A 63 10.66 -3.82 -1.97
C SER A 63 11.86 -4.73 -1.95
N ARG A 64 12.61 -4.78 -3.05
CA ARG A 64 13.84 -5.60 -3.13
C ARG A 64 15.00 -5.01 -2.35
N SER A 65 15.05 -3.68 -2.24
CA SER A 65 16.08 -2.97 -1.45
C SER A 65 15.74 -2.90 0.04
N GLY A 66 14.52 -3.32 0.43
CA GLY A 66 14.01 -3.19 1.79
C GLY A 66 13.55 -1.78 2.17
N GLY A 67 13.74 -0.79 1.29
CA GLY A 67 13.38 0.60 1.53
C GLY A 67 11.91 0.92 1.23
N ALA A 68 11.39 1.95 1.90
CA ALA A 68 10.03 2.47 1.70
C ALA A 68 9.83 3.23 0.38
N ILE A 69 10.92 3.63 -0.27
CA ILE A 69 10.90 4.30 -1.57
C ILE A 69 10.78 3.25 -2.68
N THR A 70 9.88 3.48 -3.62
CA THR A 70 9.69 2.65 -4.83
C THR A 70 10.90 2.72 -5.74
N GLN A 71 11.34 1.56 -6.23
CA GLN A 71 12.48 1.42 -7.14
C GLN A 71 12.14 0.50 -8.30
N SER A 72 12.89 0.65 -9.41
CA SER A 72 12.81 -0.27 -10.54
C SER A 72 13.13 -1.70 -10.10
N GLY A 73 12.36 -2.67 -10.59
CA GLY A 73 12.47 -4.09 -10.25
C GLY A 73 11.64 -4.54 -9.04
N ASP A 74 11.08 -3.61 -8.26
CA ASP A 74 10.09 -3.95 -7.23
C ASP A 74 8.87 -4.63 -7.85
N LEU A 75 8.15 -5.41 -7.04
CA LEU A 75 6.85 -5.96 -7.46
C LEU A 75 5.74 -5.15 -6.80
N LYS A 76 4.66 -4.88 -7.51
CA LYS A 76 3.50 -4.19 -6.98
C LYS A 76 2.17 -4.74 -7.50
N GLY A 77 1.13 -4.45 -6.74
CA GLY A 77 -0.28 -4.55 -7.14
C GLY A 77 -1.01 -3.32 -6.62
N GLU A 78 -1.91 -2.76 -7.42
CA GLU A 78 -2.69 -1.58 -7.04
C GLU A 78 -4.13 -1.73 -7.51
N VAL A 79 -5.07 -1.29 -6.69
CA VAL A 79 -6.49 -1.16 -7.03
C VAL A 79 -6.89 0.31 -6.89
N ALA A 80 -7.54 0.83 -7.94
CA ALA A 80 -8.04 2.19 -7.99
C ALA A 80 -9.23 2.28 -8.96
N PRO A 81 -10.26 3.10 -8.65
CA PRO A 81 -10.47 3.79 -7.38
C PRO A 81 -10.99 2.85 -6.28
N VAL A 82 -10.77 3.20 -5.02
CA VAL A 82 -11.35 2.55 -3.84
C VAL A 82 -12.05 3.60 -2.97
N GLU A 83 -13.33 3.39 -2.67
CA GLU A 83 -14.09 4.23 -1.73
C GLU A 83 -13.58 4.06 -0.30
N VAL A 84 -13.48 5.13 0.47
CA VAL A 84 -13.12 5.09 1.90
C VAL A 84 -14.38 4.84 2.74
N GLY A 85 -14.34 3.82 3.60
CA GLY A 85 -15.47 3.44 4.46
C GLY A 85 -15.14 2.23 5.35
N ALA A 86 -15.93 2.04 6.42
CA ALA A 86 -15.63 1.09 7.51
C ALA A 86 -15.67 -0.40 7.11
N ASP A 87 -16.29 -0.75 5.99
CA ASP A 87 -16.54 -2.16 5.59
C ASP A 87 -15.94 -2.53 4.21
N ASN A 88 -15.03 -1.70 3.68
CA ASN A 88 -14.45 -1.94 2.36
C ASN A 88 -13.24 -2.87 2.44
N VAL A 89 -13.43 -4.12 2.02
CA VAL A 89 -12.35 -5.09 1.83
C VAL A 89 -11.91 -5.05 0.37
N VAL A 90 -10.61 -4.86 0.15
CA VAL A 90 -10.00 -4.82 -1.19
C VAL A 90 -9.00 -5.96 -1.33
N GLU A 91 -9.18 -6.79 -2.34
CA GLU A 91 -8.20 -7.81 -2.72
C GLU A 91 -7.11 -7.19 -3.60
N ILE A 92 -5.85 -7.48 -3.29
CA ILE A 92 -4.70 -6.98 -4.06
C ILE A 92 -3.82 -8.16 -4.46
N VAL A 93 -3.61 -8.30 -5.76
CA VAL A 93 -2.66 -9.25 -6.34
C VAL A 93 -1.40 -8.51 -6.77
N ILE A 94 -0.24 -8.96 -6.30
CA ILE A 94 1.06 -8.37 -6.65
C ILE A 94 1.60 -9.09 -7.89
N ASP A 95 1.33 -8.52 -9.07
CA ASP A 95 1.63 -9.14 -10.38
C ASP A 95 2.47 -8.27 -11.32
N THR A 96 2.72 -7.02 -10.95
CA THR A 96 3.33 -6.02 -11.84
C THR A 96 4.76 -5.72 -11.39
N VAL A 97 5.71 -5.73 -12.33
CA VAL A 97 7.09 -5.26 -12.07
C VAL A 97 7.14 -3.75 -12.27
N VAL A 98 7.71 -3.04 -11.31
CA VAL A 98 8.01 -1.60 -11.44
C VAL A 98 9.12 -1.44 -12.49
N PRO A 99 8.92 -0.63 -13.55
CA PRO A 99 9.91 -0.42 -14.59
C PRO A 99 11.14 0.36 -14.10
#